data_AF-A0A7W0LF97-F1
#
_entry.id   AF-A0A7W0LF97-F1
#
_cell.length_a   1.000
_cell.length_b   1.000
_cell.length_c   1.000
_cell.angle_alpha   90.00
_cell.angle_beta   90.00
_cell.angle_gamma   90.00
#
_symmetry.space_group_name_H-M   'P 1'
#
loop_
_entity.id
_entity.type
_entity.pdbx_description
1 polymer ?
#
loop_
_entity_poly.entity_id
_entity_poly.type
_entity_poly.pdbx_seq_one_letter_code
_entity_poly.pdbx_strand_id
1 'polypeptide(L)' 'MTVLRQRLGESGEDLACRELGARGYAILARRYRTRYGEIDIVARDGDSVVFVEVKLKTTGEFGAAAES' A
#
# COMPACT_ATOMS: atom_id res chain seq x y z
N MET A 1 -2.84 -14.73 -11.73
CA MET A 1 -2.35 -13.34 -11.70
C MET A 1 -1.10 -13.25 -12.57
N THR A 2 -1.10 -12.37 -13.57
CA THR A 2 0.00 -12.26 -14.57
C THR A 2 1.20 -11.53 -13.97
N VAL A 3 2.43 -11.93 -14.32
CA VAL A 3 3.71 -11.36 -13.86
C VAL A 3 3.78 -9.82 -14.00
N LEU A 4 3.15 -9.26 -15.04
CA LEU A 4 3.02 -7.82 -15.25
C LEU A 4 2.28 -7.10 -14.12
N ARG A 5 1.22 -7.71 -13.59
CA ARG A 5 0.38 -7.14 -12.52
C ARG A 5 1.11 -7.12 -11.17
N GLN A 6 2.01 -8.07 -10.95
CA GLN A 6 2.85 -8.14 -9.75
C GLN A 6 3.94 -7.06 -9.75
N ARG A 7 4.66 -6.88 -10.87
CA ARG A 7 5.68 -5.82 -11.00
C ARG A 7 5.10 -4.41 -10.89
N LEU A 8 3.90 -4.22 -11.45
CA LEU A 8 3.13 -2.98 -11.30
C LEU A 8 2.73 -2.75 -9.83
N GLY A 9 2.30 -3.81 -9.13
CA GLY A 9 2.00 -3.76 -7.69
C GLY A 9 3.20 -3.36 -6.84
N GLU A 10 4.38 -3.93 -7.10
CA GLU A 10 5.63 -3.58 -6.39
C GLU A 10 6.01 -2.10 -6.57
N SER A 11 5.83 -1.59 -7.78
CA SER A 11 6.10 -0.18 -8.10
C SER A 11 5.13 0.77 -7.38
N GLY A 12 3.86 0.36 -7.25
CA GLY A 12 2.85 1.09 -6.49
C GLY A 12 3.13 1.10 -4.98
N GLU A 13 3.54 -0.04 -4.43
CA GLU A 13 3.87 -0.18 -3.02
C GLU A 13 5.11 0.66 -2.64
N ASP A 14 6.13 0.67 -3.51
CA ASP A 14 7.31 1.52 -3.33
C ASP A 14 6.95 3.01 -3.33
N LEU A 15 6.07 3.45 -4.25
CA LEU A 15 5.58 4.83 -4.28
C LEU A 15 4.79 5.18 -3.01
N ALA A 16 3.92 4.27 -2.57
CA ALA A 16 3.15 4.43 -1.34
C ALA A 16 4.06 4.55 -0.12
N CYS A 17 5.07 3.68 0.03
CA CYS A 17 6.04 3.76 1.12
C CYS A 17 6.82 5.09 1.12
N ARG A 18 7.25 5.57 -0.06
CA ARG A 18 7.94 6.86 -0.17
C ARG A 18 7.06 8.01 0.29
N GLU A 19 5.80 8.02 -0.12
CA GLU A 19 4.88 9.09 0.19
C GLU A 19 4.43 9.07 1.66
N LEU A 20 4.20 7.87 2.22
CA LEU A 20 3.98 7.69 3.65
C LEU A 20 5.18 8.20 4.46
N GLY A 21 6.40 7.82 4.06
CA GLY A 21 7.62 8.30 4.71
C GLY A 21 7.78 9.82 4.63
N ALA A 22 7.48 10.43 3.48
CA ALA A 22 7.51 11.89 3.30
C ALA A 22 6.49 12.61 4.20
N ARG A 23 5.38 11.95 4.54
CA ARG A 23 4.35 12.45 5.46
C ARG A 23 4.63 12.15 6.93
N GLY A 24 5.77 11.52 7.25
CA GLY A 24 6.21 11.24 8.62
C GLY A 24 5.80 9.88 9.17
N TYR A 25 5.23 9.00 8.35
CA TYR A 25 4.88 7.65 8.77
C TYR A 25 6.14 6.77 8.86
N ALA A 26 6.25 5.97 9.91
CA ALA A 26 7.30 4.95 10.02
C ALA A 26 6.79 3.63 9.45
N ILE A 27 7.42 3.13 8.38
CA ILE A 27 7.06 1.84 7.78
C ILE A 27 7.54 0.72 8.71
N LEU A 28 6.60 -0.10 9.19
CA LEU A 28 6.86 -1.23 10.10
C LEU A 28 7.01 -2.54 9.34
N ALA A 29 6.19 -2.75 8.30
CA ALA A 29 6.25 -3.94 7.46
C ALA A 29 5.71 -3.67 6.05
N ARG A 30 6.13 -4.51 5.11
CA ARG A 30 5.72 -4.52 3.70
C ARG A 30 5.38 -5.96 3.31
N ARG A 31 4.32 -6.15 2.51
CA ARG A 31 3.77 -7.47 2.12
C ARG A 31 3.65 -8.42 3.30
N TYR A 32 3.04 -7.92 4.37
CA TYR A 32 2.92 -8.63 5.63
C TYR A 32 1.90 -9.76 5.51
N ARG A 33 2.35 -11.01 5.65
CA ARG A 33 1.52 -12.20 5.52
C ARG A 33 1.22 -12.83 6.86
N THR A 34 -0.04 -13.24 7.02
CA THR A 34 -0.54 -13.99 8.16
C THR A 34 -1.27 -15.24 7.69
N ARG A 35 -1.62 -16.13 8.62
CA ARG A 35 -2.48 -17.29 8.32
C ARG A 35 -3.89 -16.91 7.82
N TYR A 36 -4.30 -15.65 7.99
CA TYR A 36 -5.66 -15.18 7.69
C TYR A 36 -5.71 -14.22 6.49
N GLY A 37 -4.57 -13.83 5.93
CA GLY A 37 -4.53 -12.86 4.82
C GLY A 37 -3.19 -12.14 4.72
N GLU A 38 -3.15 -11.17 3.81
CA GLU A 38 -2.01 -10.32 3.51
C GLU A 38 -2.38 -8.85 3.73
N ILE A 39 -1.41 -8.04 4.12
CA ILE A 39 -1.51 -6.58 4.22
C ILE A 39 -0.33 -6.00 3.44
N ASP A 40 -0.61 -5.09 2.51
CA ASP A 40 0.43 -4.52 1.66
C ASP A 40 1.46 -3.73 2.46
N ILE A 41 1.02 -2.80 3.32
CA ILE A 41 1.92 -1.99 4.17
C ILE A 41 1.33 -1.86 5.58
N VAL A 42 2.21 -2.00 6.58
CA VAL A 42 1.93 -1.63 7.97
C VAL A 42 2.82 -0.45 8.33
N ALA A 43 2.24 0.64 8.82
CA ALA A 43 2.96 1.85 9.20
C ALA A 43 2.55 2.35 10.60
N ARG A 44 3.33 3.28 11.14
CA ARG A 44 3.06 3.97 12.40
C ARG A 44 2.95 5.47 12.16
N ASP A 45 1.92 6.07 12.74
CA ASP A 45 1.68 7.52 12.76
C ASP A 45 1.43 7.95 14.21
N GLY A 46 2.44 8.55 14.84
CA GLY A 46 2.43 8.81 16.28
C GLY A 46 2.18 7.52 17.09
N ASP A 47 1.05 7.46 17.78
CA ASP A 47 0.64 6.30 18.59
C ASP A 47 -0.31 5.34 17.85
N SER A 48 -0.62 5.61 16.59
CA SER A 48 -1.49 4.79 15.77
C SER A 48 -0.70 3.81 14.90
N VAL A 49 -1.23 2.59 14.76
CA VAL A 49 -0.81 1.63 13.73
C VAL A 49 -1.78 1.72 12.57
N VAL A 50 -1.27 1.94 11.37
CA VAL A 50 -2.03 2.16 10.15
C VAL A 50 -1.77 1.01 9.18
N PHE A 51 -2.85 0.38 8.72
CA PHE A 51 -2.81 -0.66 7.70
C PHE A 51 -3.20 -0.02 6.36
N VAL A 52 -2.36 -0.20 5.34
CA VAL A 52 -2.53 0.45 4.04
C VAL A 52 -2.62 -0.63 2.96
N GLU A 53 -3.71 -0.60 2.19
CA GLU A 53 -3.93 -1.40 0.99
C GLU A 53 -3.58 -0.56 -0.24
N VAL A 54 -2.72 -1.07 -1.12
CA VAL A 54 -2.20 -0.33 -2.27
C VAL A 54 -2.94 -0.75 -3.54
N LYS A 55 -3.74 0.17 -4.10
CA LYS A 55 -4.40 -0.03 -5.40
C LYS A 55 -3.78 0.86 -6.47
N LEU A 56 -3.01 0.24 -7.38
CA LEU A 56 -2.53 0.93 -8.58
C LEU A 56 -3.61 0.90 -9.68
N LYS A 57 -4.02 2.07 -10.15
CA LYS A 57 -4.87 2.22 -11.35
C LYS A 57 -4.02 2.72 -12.52
N THR A 58 -4.18 2.11 -13.69
CA THR A 58 -3.46 2.46 -14.93
C THR A 58 -4.27 3.37 -15.87
N THR A 59 -5.53 3.68 -15.53
CA THR A 59 -6.39 4.62 -16.25
C THR A 59 -6.56 5.89 -15.40
N GLY A 60 -6.51 7.07 -16.05
CA GLY A 60 -6.50 8.39 -15.39
C GLY A 60 -7.81 8.82 -14.72
N GLU A 61 -8.78 7.92 -14.56
CA GLU A 61 -9.98 8.19 -13.78
C GLU A 61 -9.64 8.08 -12.29
N PHE A 62 -9.55 9.24 -11.64
CA PHE A 62 -9.50 9.32 -10.18
C PHE A 62 -10.81 8.74 -9.63
N GLY A 63 -10.77 7.50 -9.16
CA GLY A 63 -11.85 6.98 -8.31
C GLY A 63 -11.75 7.66 -6.96
N ALA A 64 -12.85 8.19 -6.47
CA ALA A 64 -12.96 8.63 -5.08
C ALA A 64 -12.39 7.54 -4.15
N ALA A 65 -11.67 7.92 -3.11
CA ALA A 65 -11.06 7.01 -2.14
C ALA A 65 -12.08 6.22 -1.30
N ALA A 66 -13.33 6.15 -1.73
CA ALA A 66 -14.42 5.46 -1.06
C ALA A 66 -15.39 4.89 -2.09
N GLU A 67 -15.06 3.74 -2.70
CA GLU A 67 -16.09 2.79 -3.12
C GLU A 67 -15.58 1.37 -2.85
N SER A 68 -16.34 0.67 -2.01
CA SER A 68 -16.21 -0.74 -1.67
C SER A 68 -16.54 -1.64 -2.84
#